data_AF-A0A381VFJ1-F1
#
_entry.id   AF-A0A381VFJ1-F1
#
_cell.length_a   1.000
_cell.length_b   1.000
_cell.length_c   1.000
_cell.angle_alpha   90.00
_cell.angle_beta   90.00
_cell.angle_gamma   90.00
#
_symmetry.space_group_name_H-M   'P 1'
#
loop_
_entity.id
_entity.type
_entity.pdbx_description
1 polymer ?
#
loop_
_entity_poly.entity_id
_entity_poly.type
_entity_poly.pdbx_seq_one_letter_code
_entity_poly.pdbx_strand_id
1 'polypeptide(L)' 'IGANSLVTEGKEIPEGSLVMGTPAKVIKTLTPEQQAELIKSAESYVERSKQFKQELKADTR' A
#
# COMPACT_ATOMS: atom_id res chain seq x y z
N ILE A 1 4.99 0.23 -2.87
CA ILE A 1 6.29 -0.04 -2.19
C ILE A 1 6.15 -1.35 -1.42
N GLY A 2 7.12 -2.26 -1.51
CA GLY A 2 7.08 -3.55 -0.82
C GLY A 2 7.38 -3.44 0.67
N ALA A 3 6.97 -4.46 1.44
CA ALA A 3 7.23 -4.53 2.87
C ALA A 3 8.74 -4.47 3.17
N ASN A 4 9.10 -3.83 4.29
CA ASN A 4 10.50 -3.70 4.75
C ASN A 4 11.43 -3.09 3.67
N SER A 5 10.96 -2.08 2.95
CA SER A 5 11.77 -1.35 1.97
C SER A 5 12.24 -0.02 2.53
N LEU A 6 13.53 0.26 2.43
CA LEU A 6 14.12 1.55 2.81
C LEU A 6 14.40 2.40 1.57
N VAL A 7 13.53 3.37 1.30
CA VAL A 7 13.75 4.39 0.26
C VAL A 7 14.67 5.47 0.84
N THR A 8 15.83 5.68 0.22
CA THR A 8 16.81 6.68 0.63
C THR A 8 16.38 8.09 0.22
N GLU A 9 16.89 9.11 0.90
CA GLU A 9 16.65 10.52 0.56
C GLU A 9 17.06 10.83 -0.89
N GLY A 10 16.31 11.74 -1.53
CA GLY A 10 16.55 12.15 -2.92
C GLY A 10 16.21 11.10 -3.99
N LYS A 11 15.66 9.93 -3.60
CA LYS A 11 15.32 8.87 -4.54
C LYS A 11 13.98 9.13 -5.24
N GLU A 12 14.02 9.34 -6.55
CA GLU A 12 12.82 9.38 -7.39
C GLU A 12 12.40 7.97 -7.80
N ILE A 13 11.11 7.67 -7.67
CA ILE A 13 10.52 6.37 -8.03
C ILE A 13 9.53 6.62 -9.18
N PRO A 14 9.73 6.00 -10.35
CA PRO A 14 8.80 6.14 -11.47
C PRO A 14 7.40 5.63 -11.13
N GLU A 15 6.37 6.22 -11.73
CA GLU A 15 4.99 5.77 -11.57
C GLU A 15 4.81 4.30 -11.97
N GLY A 16 3.90 3.61 -11.30
CA GLY A 16 3.65 2.19 -11.55
C GLY A 16 4.81 1.27 -11.17
N SER A 17 5.84 1.72 -10.44
CA SER A 17 6.98 0.88 -10.06
C SER A 17 6.70 0.01 -8.83
N LEU A 18 7.06 -1.27 -8.90
CA LEU A 18 7.26 -2.12 -7.73
C LEU A 18 8.68 -1.94 -7.20
N VAL A 19 8.78 -1.44 -5.97
CA VAL A 19 10.05 -1.13 -5.30
C VAL A 19 10.21 -2.00 -4.06
N MET A 20 11.37 -2.63 -3.87
CA MET A 20 11.66 -3.51 -2.72
C MET A 20 13.11 -3.40 -2.21
N GLY A 21 13.32 -3.73 -0.93
CA GLY A 21 14.64 -3.96 -0.31
C GLY A 21 15.21 -2.80 0.49
N THR A 22 16.39 -3.03 1.07
CA THR A 22 17.10 -2.07 1.94
C THR A 22 18.59 -2.06 1.57
N PRO A 23 19.09 -1.09 0.77
CA PRO A 23 18.36 0.04 0.19
C PRO A 23 17.41 -0.38 -0.94
N ALA A 24 16.28 0.30 -1.05
CA ALA A 24 15.20 -0.06 -1.96
C ALA A 24 15.59 0.09 -3.43
N LYS A 25 15.14 -0.81 -4.30
CA LYS A 25 15.37 -0.78 -5.76
C LYS A 25 14.06 -1.00 -6.52
N VAL A 26 13.95 -0.40 -7.70
CA VAL A 26 12.85 -0.71 -8.64
C VAL A 26 13.11 -2.11 -9.21
N ILE A 27 12.16 -3.01 -9.03
CA ILE A 27 12.27 -4.41 -9.44
C ILE A 27 11.55 -4.66 -10.76
N LYS A 28 10.40 -4.00 -10.97
CA LYS A 28 9.60 -4.08 -12.21
C LYS A 28 8.52 -3.01 -12.23
N THR A 29 7.90 -2.82 -13.39
CA THR A 29 6.65 -2.05 -13.54
C THR A 29 5.45 -2.95 -13.27
N LEU A 30 4.44 -2.42 -12.60
CA LEU A 30 3.15 -3.07 -12.34
C LEU A 30 2.33 -3.14 -13.61
N THR A 31 1.64 -4.27 -13.83
CA THR A 31 0.67 -4.39 -14.93
C THR A 31 -0.59 -3.58 -14.63
N PRO A 32 -1.42 -3.25 -15.65
CA PRO A 32 -2.69 -2.55 -15.44
C PRO A 32 -3.62 -3.26 -14.45
N GLU A 33 -3.64 -4.59 -14.46
CA GLU A 33 -4.45 -5.41 -13.55
C GLU A 33 -3.96 -5.25 -12.11
N GLN A 34 -2.65 -5.29 -11.90
CA GLN A 34 -2.05 -5.07 -10.57
C GLN A 34 -2.32 -3.66 -10.05
N GLN A 35 -2.30 -2.65 -10.93
CA GLN A 35 -2.67 -1.28 -10.54
C GLN A 35 -4.16 -1.18 -10.16
N ALA A 36 -5.04 -1.85 -10.90
CA ALA A 36 -6.47 -1.91 -10.57
C ALA A 36 -6.75 -2.62 -9.23
N GLU A 37 -5.98 -3.66 -8.89
CA GLU A 37 -6.06 -4.33 -7.58
C GLU A 37 -5.69 -3.39 -6.42
N LEU A 38 -4.72 -2.50 -6.62
CA LEU A 38 -4.37 -1.50 -5.60
C LEU A 38 -5.53 -0.53 -5.32
N ILE A 39 -6.26 -0.12 -6.36
CA ILE A 39 -7.45 0.74 -6.22
C ILE A 39 -8.54 0.00 -5.43
N LYS A 40 -8.85 -1.25 -5.82
CA LYS A 40 -9.82 -2.09 -5.08
C LYS A 40 -9.44 -2.32 -3.63
N SER A 41 -8.14 -2.49 -3.36
CA SER A 41 -7.63 -2.62 -1.99
C SER A 41 -7.89 -1.35 -1.18
N ALA A 42 -7.64 -0.17 -1.76
CA ALA A 42 -7.93 1.11 -1.12
C ALA A 42 -9.43 1.30 -0.84
N GLU A 43 -10.30 0.97 -1.79
CA GLU A 43 -11.76 1.00 -1.61
C GLU A 43 -12.21 0.12 -0.44
N SER A 44 -11.65 -1.09 -0.33
CA SER A 44 -11.94 -2.01 0.77
C SER A 44 -11.57 -1.41 2.14
N TYR A 45 -10.49 -0.62 2.23
CA TYR A 45 -10.12 0.08 3.47
C TYR A 45 -11.09 1.22 3.80
N VAL A 46 -11.58 1.94 2.79
CA VAL A 46 -12.60 2.99 2.99
C VAL A 46 -13.90 2.39 3.53
N GLU A 47 -14.34 1.26 2.97
CA GLU A 47 -15.52 0.54 3.46
C GLU A 47 -15.35 0.04 4.89
N ARG A 48 -14.21 -0.62 5.19
CA ARG A 48 -13.88 -1.05 6.54
C ARG A 48 -13.86 0.12 7.51
N SER A 49 -13.28 1.26 7.14
CA SER A 49 -13.29 2.46 7.99
C SER A 49 -14.71 2.90 8.38
N LYS A 50 -15.65 2.88 7.43
CA LYS A 50 -17.06 3.18 7.70
C LYS A 50 -17.69 2.17 8.66
N GLN A 51 -17.42 0.88 8.46
CA GLN A 51 -17.91 -0.20 9.31
C GLN A 51 -17.37 -0.08 10.75
N PHE A 52 -16.05 0.00 10.91
CA PHE A 52 -15.42 0.13 12.23
C PHE A 52 -15.84 1.40 12.96
N LYS A 53 -16.12 2.50 12.26
CA LYS A 53 -16.67 3.71 12.90
C LYS A 53 -18.02 3.46 13.57
N GLN A 54 -18.83 2.53 13.05
CA GLN A 54 -20.16 2.20 13.59
C GLN A 54 -20.11 1.05 14.60
N GLU A 55 -19.24 0.07 14.37
CA GLU A 55 -19.30 -1.23 15.05
C GLU A 55 -18.18 -1.44 16.08
N LEU A 56 -17.08 -0.68 16.00
CA LEU A 56 -15.94 -0.86 16.90
C LEU A 56 -16.33 -0.42 18.32
N LYS A 57 -16.23 -1.35 19.27
CA LYS A 57 -16.41 -1.12 20.70
C LYS A 57 -15.05 -1.22 21.39
N ALA A 58 -14.88 -0.44 22.46
CA ALA A 58 -13.70 -0.54 23.30
C ALA A 58 -13.61 -1.96 23.90
N ASP A 59 -12.42 -2.55 23.86
CA ASP A 59 -12.14 -3.78 24.61
C ASP A 59 -12.12 -3.43 26.10
N THR A 60 -12.89 -4.16 26.90
CA THR A 60 -13.10 -3.89 28.33
C THR A 60 -12.26 -4.82 29.22
N ARG A 61 -11.15 -5.34 28.71
CA ARG A 61 -10.17 -6.11 29.47
C ARG A 61 -9.17 -5.22 30.20
#